data_AF-A0A423LHK1-F1
#
_entry.id   AF-A0A423LHK1-F1
#
_cell.length_a   1.000
_cell.length_b   1.000
_cell.length_c   1.000
_cell.angle_alpha   90.00
_cell.angle_beta   90.00
_cell.angle_gamma   90.00
#
_symmetry.space_group_name_H-M   'P 1'
#
loop_
_entity.id
_entity.type
_entity.pdbx_description
1 polymer ?
#
loop_
_entity_poly.entity_id
_entity_poly.type
_entity_poly.pdbx_seq_one_letter_code
_entity_poly.pdbx_strand_id
1 'polypeptide(L)' 'MMTALEERLCAADVDFERQVRSQLEQAQAIGKRRLISGGEPRQYQQWQMEAEAVEAAIRILNTLKGAS' A
#
# COMPACT_ATOMS: atom_id res chain seq x y z
N MET A 1 9.44 -8.92 17.73
CA MET A 1 8.43 -8.22 18.56
C MET A 1 7.30 -7.90 17.61
N MET A 2 6.13 -8.51 17.79
CA MET A 2 5.01 -8.45 16.83
C MET A 2 4.33 -7.08 16.95
N THR A 3 4.10 -6.40 15.84
CA THR A 3 3.36 -5.13 15.82
C THR A 3 1.86 -5.40 15.91
N ALA A 4 1.08 -4.46 16.45
CA ALA A 4 -0.38 -4.56 16.51
C ALA A 4 -1.03 -4.79 15.12
N LEU A 5 -0.31 -4.47 14.05
CA LEU A 5 -0.71 -4.70 12.67
C LEU A 5 -0.52 -6.16 12.26
N GLU A 6 0.62 -6.77 12.65
CA GLU A 6 0.87 -8.20 12.47
C GLU A 6 -0.11 -9.05 13.30
N GLU A 7 -0.45 -8.65 14.53
CA GLU A 7 -1.45 -9.35 15.34
C GLU A 7 -2.84 -9.33 14.69
N ARG A 8 -3.27 -8.19 14.13
CA ARG A 8 -4.56 -8.08 13.42
C ARG A 8 -4.58 -8.82 12.09
N LEU A 9 -3.45 -8.87 11.38
CA LEU A 9 -3.31 -9.67 10.15
C LEU A 9 -3.26 -11.18 10.45
N CYS A 10 -2.61 -11.60 11.54
CA CYS A 10 -2.59 -13.00 11.98
C CYS A 10 -3.91 -13.46 12.60
N ALA A 11 -4.76 -12.55 13.10
CA ALA A 11 -6.04 -12.87 13.73
C ALA A 11 -7.11 -13.46 12.77
N ALA A 12 -6.72 -13.91 11.57
CA ALA A 12 -7.58 -14.53 10.56
C ALA A 12 -8.70 -13.61 10.03
N ASP A 13 -8.51 -12.29 10.11
CA ASP A 13 -9.46 -11.31 9.61
C ASP A 13 -9.18 -11.03 8.11
N VAL A 14 -9.56 -12.01 7.28
CA VAL A 14 -9.41 -11.95 5.80
C VAL A 14 -10.10 -10.72 5.22
N ASP A 15 -11.17 -10.24 5.88
CA ASP A 15 -11.89 -9.03 5.52
C ASP A 15 -11.05 -7.77 5.79
N PHE A 16 -10.35 -7.70 6.92
CA PHE A 16 -9.43 -6.59 7.21
C PHE A 16 -8.26 -6.55 6.22
N GLU A 17 -7.69 -7.70 5.84
CA GLU A 17 -6.64 -7.79 4.81
C GLU A 17 -7.14 -7.26 3.46
N ARG A 18 -8.32 -7.73 3.01
CA ARG A 18 -8.93 -7.26 1.75
C ARG A 18 -9.22 -5.77 1.79
N GLN A 19 -9.66 -5.25 2.93
CA GLN A 19 -9.92 -3.83 3.10
C GLN A 19 -8.64 -3.00 2.99
N VAL A 20 -7.57 -3.40 3.69
CA VAL A 20 -6.26 -2.72 3.62
C VAL A 20 -5.69 -2.79 2.20
N ARG A 21 -5.77 -3.96 1.56
CA ARG A 21 -5.32 -4.12 0.17
C ARG A 21 -6.12 -3.23 -0.80
N SER A 22 -7.44 -3.19 -0.67
CA SER A 22 -8.29 -2.36 -1.53
C SER A 22 -8.02 -0.86 -1.36
N GLN A 23 -7.73 -0.41 -0.12
CA GLN A 23 -7.33 0.97 0.15
C GLN A 23 -5.96 1.30 -0.46
N LEU A 24 -5.00 0.39 -0.37
CA LEU A 24 -3.66 0.55 -1.00
C LEU A 24 -3.76 0.57 -2.53
N GLU A 25 -4.58 -0.31 -3.12
CA GLU A 25 -4.83 -0.32 -4.57
C GLU A 25 -5.52 0.96 -5.06
N GLN A 26 -6.48 1.49 -4.29
CA GLN A 26 -7.08 2.80 -4.57
C GLN A 26 -6.07 3.94 -4.48
N ALA A 27 -5.24 3.96 -3.44
CA ALA A 27 -4.18 4.96 -3.28
C ALA A 27 -3.19 4.92 -4.45
N GLN A 28 -2.80 3.71 -4.90
CA GLN A 28 -1.94 3.54 -6.07
C GLN A 28 -2.62 4.03 -7.35
N ALA A 29 -3.92 3.76 -7.55
CA ALA A 29 -4.67 4.21 -8.71
C ALA A 29 -4.85 5.75 -8.74
N ILE A 30 -4.97 6.38 -7.57
CA ILE A 30 -5.01 7.84 -7.43
C ILE A 30 -3.63 8.43 -7.73
N GLY A 31 -2.56 7.87 -7.16
CA GLY A 31 -1.18 8.28 -7.44
C GLY A 31 -0.81 8.18 -8.92
N LYS A 32 -1.14 7.05 -9.58
CA LYS A 32 -0.94 6.87 -11.02
C LYS A 32 -1.73 7.89 -11.85
N ARG A 33 -2.99 8.18 -11.49
CA ARG A 33 -3.78 9.22 -12.17
C ARG A 33 -3.17 10.62 -12.03
N ARG A 34 -2.63 10.95 -10.85
CA ARG A 34 -1.92 12.22 -10.63
C ARG A 34 -0.61 12.31 -11.42
N LEU A 35 0.16 11.22 -11.47
CA LEU A 35 1.38 11.12 -12.28
C LEU A 35 1.09 11.28 -13.79
N ILE A 36 -0.01 10.70 -14.30
CA ILE A 36 -0.43 10.82 -15.70
C ILE A 36 -0.95 12.22 -16.03
N SER A 37 -1.59 12.89 -15.07
CA SER A 37 -2.19 14.20 -15.27
C SER A 37 -1.17 15.32 -15.49
N GLY A 38 0.12 15.07 -15.18
CA GLY A 38 1.21 16.00 -15.42
C GLY A 38 1.17 17.21 -14.49
N GLY A 39 2.03 17.20 -13.48
CA GLY A 39 2.19 18.31 -12.53
C GLY A 39 3.62 18.87 -12.54
N GLU A 40 3.90 19.84 -11.67
CA GLU A 40 5.26 20.33 -11.48
C GLU A 40 6.24 19.19 -11.12
N PRO A 41 7.52 19.28 -11.53
CA PRO A 41 8.52 18.24 -11.28
C PRO A 41 8.72 17.91 -9.79
N ARG A 42 8.50 18.87 -8.88
CA ARG A 42 8.53 18.63 -7.43
C ARG A 42 7.33 17.79 -6.94
N GLN A 43 6.15 18.03 -7.50
CA GLN A 43 4.95 17.24 -7.19
C GLN A 43 5.05 15.84 -7.78
N TYR A 44 5.67 15.71 -8.96
CA TYR A 44 5.97 14.42 -9.56
C TYR A 44 6.87 13.56 -8.67
N GLN A 45 7.96 14.13 -8.12
CA GLN A 45 8.82 13.42 -7.18
C GLN A 45 8.07 12.97 -5.91
N GLN A 46 7.20 13.81 -5.36
CA GLN A 46 6.39 13.45 -4.20
C GLN A 46 5.41 12.31 -4.52
N TRP A 47 4.72 12.39 -5.65
CA TRP A 47 3.79 11.33 -6.09
C TRP A 47 4.52 10.03 -6.44
N GLN A 48 5.75 10.12 -6.93
CA GLN A 48 6.60 8.96 -7.19
C GLN A 48 7.02 8.28 -5.87
N MET A 49 7.45 9.05 -4.87
CA MET A 49 7.74 8.51 -3.53
C MET A 49 6.49 7.90 -2.87
N GLU A 50 5.32 8.54 -2.98
CA GLU A 50 4.07 7.98 -2.47
C GLU A 50 3.71 6.66 -3.19
N ALA A 51 3.88 6.60 -4.50
CA ALA A 51 3.59 5.39 -5.28
C ALA A 51 4.53 4.23 -4.90
N GLU A 52 5.82 4.50 -4.71
CA GLU A 52 6.80 3.51 -4.25
C GLU A 52 6.51 3.04 -2.82
N ALA A 53 6.12 3.95 -1.92
CA ALA A 53 5.76 3.61 -0.54
C ALA A 53 4.52 2.70 -0.49
N VAL A 54 3.50 2.99 -1.31
CA VAL A 54 2.30 2.16 -1.42
C VAL A 54 2.64 0.79 -2.01
N GLU A 55 3.50 0.71 -3.01
CA GLU A 55 3.93 -0.57 -3.58
C GLU A 55 4.74 -1.39 -2.56
N ALA A 56 5.63 -0.75 -1.79
CA ALA A 56 6.37 -1.38 -0.72
C ALA A 56 5.43 -1.92 0.37
N ALA A 57 4.38 -1.17 0.74
CA ALA A 57 3.38 -1.62 1.70
C ALA A 57 2.61 -2.86 1.20
N ILE A 58 2.24 -2.91 -0.09
CA ILE A 58 1.60 -4.10 -0.70
C ILE A 58 2.55 -5.30 -0.68
N ARG A 59 3.84 -5.10 -0.98
CA ARG A 59 4.85 -6.16 -0.92
C ARG A 59 5.01 -6.71 0.50
N ILE A 60 5.07 -5.84 1.51
CA ILE A 60 5.14 -6.24 2.91
C ILE A 60 3.91 -7.06 3.30
N LEU A 61 2.71 -6.60 2.92
CA LEU A 61 1.46 -7.34 3.17
C LEU A 61 1.48 -8.73 2.52
N ASN A 62 1.98 -8.83 1.28
CA ASN A 62 2.13 -10.12 0.58
C ASN A 62 3.18 -11.03 1.24
N THR A 63 4.31 -10.48 1.71
CA THR A 63 5.34 -11.28 2.40
C THR A 63 4.88 -11.80 3.75
N LEU A 64 4.09 -11.00 4.50
CA LEU A 64 3.49 -11.42 5.76
C LEU A 64 2.52 -12.59 5.56
N LYS A 65 1.83 -12.63 4.42
CA LYS A 65 0.92 -13.72 4.05
C LYS A 65 1.64 -14.96 3.51
N GLY A 66 2.69 -14.80 2.72
CA GLY A 66 3.48 -15.90 2.14
C GLY A 66 4.44 -16.58 3.13
N ALA A 67 4.63 -16.00 4.32
CA ALA A 67 5.38 -16.59 5.43
C ALA A 67 4.52 -17.49 6.34
N SER A 68 3.23 -17.68 6.02
CA SER A 68 2.31 -18.60 6.69
C SER A 68 2.16 -19.92 5.93
#